data_AF-A0A707YI99-F1
#
_entry.id   AF-A0A707YI99-F1
#
_cell.length_a   1.000
_cell.length_b   1.000
_cell.length_c   1.000
_cell.angle_alpha   90.00
_cell.angle_beta   90.00
_cell.angle_gamma   90.00
#
_symmetry.space_group_name_H-M   'P 1'
#
loop_
_entity.id
_entity.type
_entity.pdbx_description
1 polymer ?
#
loop_
_entity_poly.entity_id
_entity_poly.type
_entity_poly.pdbx_seq_one_letter_code
_entity_poly.pdbx_strand_id
1 'polypeptide(L)' 'MDQEMTFSLSYEQLTRFAEKRIRECNLDSQGAIYLCESAKAGAVLIFWHELAINGYASMNAIKRQELIDADFQRLRNGV' A
#
# COMPACT_ATOMS: atom_id res chain seq x y z
N MET A 1 -30.01 15.26 11.66
CA MET A 1 -28.55 15.14 11.87
C MET A 1 -28.03 14.35 10.70
N ASP A 2 -27.20 14.96 9.86
CA ASP A 2 -26.47 14.24 8.82
C ASP A 2 -25.40 13.40 9.49
N GLN A 3 -25.57 12.09 9.43
CA GLN A 3 -24.60 11.14 9.97
C GLN A 3 -23.37 11.20 9.06
N GLU A 4 -22.29 11.82 9.54
CA GLU A 4 -21.03 11.94 8.81
C GLU A 4 -20.49 10.51 8.55
N MET A 5 -20.74 9.99 7.35
CA MET A 5 -20.31 8.65 6.97
C MET A 5 -18.80 8.68 6.75
N THR A 6 -18.06 8.29 7.78
CA THR A 6 -16.61 8.11 7.69
C THR A 6 -16.32 6.77 7.02
N PHE A 7 -16.08 6.80 5.71
CA PHE A 7 -15.55 5.63 4.99
C PHE A 7 -14.09 5.45 5.40
N SER A 8 -13.83 4.44 6.23
CA SER A 8 -12.47 4.03 6.60
C SER A 8 -12.20 2.61 6.10
N LEU A 9 -11.00 2.42 5.54
CA LEU A 9 -10.49 1.09 5.24
C LEU A 9 -9.78 0.55 6.48
N SER A 10 -9.98 -0.72 6.82
CA SER A 10 -9.11 -1.40 7.76
C SER A 10 -7.69 -1.53 7.16
N TYR A 11 -6.67 -1.71 8.01
CA TYR A 11 -5.31 -1.94 7.52
C TYR A 11 -5.22 -3.15 6.58
N GLU A 12 -5.89 -4.25 6.90
CA GLU A 12 -5.95 -5.42 6.02
C GLU A 12 -6.58 -5.10 4.66
N GLN A 13 -7.67 -4.32 4.64
CA GLN A 13 -8.31 -3.90 3.40
C GLN A 13 -7.37 -3.00 2.58
N LEU A 14 -6.76 -2.00 3.22
CA LEU A 14 -5.79 -1.10 2.61
C LEU A 14 -4.62 -1.87 1.98
N THR A 15 -4.05 -2.82 2.72
CA THR A 15 -2.94 -3.68 2.25
C THR A 15 -3.35 -4.59 1.11
N ARG A 16 -4.54 -5.21 1.17
CA ARG A 16 -5.08 -6.03 0.06
C ARG A 16 -5.30 -5.21 -1.21
N PHE A 17 -5.80 -3.98 -1.07
CA PHE A 17 -5.99 -3.09 -2.22
C PHE A 17 -4.65 -2.69 -2.86
N ALA A 18 -3.67 -2.31 -2.04
CA ALA A 18 -2.33 -1.99 -2.54
C ALA A 18 -1.71 -3.18 -3.28
N GLU A 19 -1.77 -4.38 -2.69
CA GLU A 19 -1.23 -5.60 -3.28
C GLU A 19 -1.91 -5.95 -4.62
N LYS A 20 -3.24 -5.79 -4.70
CA LYS A 20 -3.98 -5.99 -5.96
C LYS A 20 -3.53 -5.00 -7.04
N ARG A 21 -3.38 -3.72 -6.69
CA ARG A 21 -2.95 -2.68 -7.65
C ARG A 21 -1.52 -2.87 -8.13
N ILE A 22 -0.61 -3.29 -7.25
CA ILE A 22 0.76 -3.63 -7.62
C ILE A 22 0.76 -4.82 -8.60
N ARG A 23 -0.02 -5.88 -8.32
CA ARG A 23 -0.14 -7.05 -9.23
C ARG A 23 -0.78 -6.73 -10.59
N GLU A 24 -1.58 -5.68 -10.69
CA GLU A 24 -2.14 -5.22 -11.97
C GLU A 24 -1.10 -4.48 -12.83
N CYS A 25 0.05 -4.06 -12.26
CA CYS A 25 1.12 -3.44 -13.02
C CYS A 25 1.86 -4.50 -13.85
N ASN A 26 2.00 -4.26 -15.15
CA ASN A 26 2.64 -5.22 -16.06
C ASN A 26 4.17 -5.13 -15.99
N LEU A 27 4.75 -5.74 -14.95
CA LEU A 27 6.18 -5.73 -14.68
C LEU A 27 6.98 -6.68 -15.60
N ASP A 28 6.30 -7.55 -16.35
CA ASP A 28 6.90 -8.40 -17.39
C ASP A 28 7.12 -7.67 -18.72
N SER A 29 6.66 -6.42 -18.83
CA SER A 29 6.87 -5.58 -20.01
C SER A 29 8.34 -5.16 -20.17
N GLN A 30 8.70 -4.55 -21.30
CA GLN A 30 10.07 -4.13 -21.59
C GLN A 30 10.16 -2.64 -21.95
N GLY A 31 11.36 -2.08 -21.81
CA GLY A 31 11.68 -0.72 -22.22
C GLY A 31 10.88 0.33 -21.45
N ALA A 32 10.32 1.31 -22.17
CA ALA A 32 9.57 2.41 -21.56
C ALA A 32 8.29 1.96 -20.83
N ILE A 33 7.69 0.85 -21.25
CA ILE A 33 6.48 0.30 -20.61
C ILE A 33 6.83 -0.23 -19.21
N TYR A 34 7.92 -1.00 -19.09
CA TYR A 34 8.42 -1.47 -17.80
C TYR A 34 8.65 -0.31 -16.84
N LEU A 35 9.37 0.73 -17.28
CA LEU A 35 9.65 1.90 -16.45
C LEU A 35 8.36 2.59 -15.96
N CYS A 36 7.34 2.69 -16.82
CA CYS A 36 6.05 3.29 -16.46
C CYS A 36 5.28 2.42 -15.46
N GLU A 37 5.22 1.10 -15.68
CA GLU A 37 4.52 0.16 -14.79
C GLU A 37 5.22 0.03 -13.43
N SER A 38 6.56 -0.01 -13.39
CA SER A 38 7.33 0.02 -12.14
C SER A 38 7.12 1.33 -11.38
N ALA A 39 7.03 2.47 -12.08
CA ALA A 39 6.74 3.75 -11.43
C ALA A 39 5.32 3.78 -10.81
N LYS A 40 4.32 3.21 -11.49
CA LYS A 40 2.95 3.07 -10.95
C LYS A 40 2.93 2.18 -9.71
N ALA A 41 3.57 1.02 -9.78
CA ALA A 41 3.66 0.09 -8.65
C ALA A 41 4.37 0.73 -7.44
N GLY A 42 5.47 1.45 -7.69
CA GLY A 42 6.18 2.22 -6.68
C GLY A 42 5.34 3.33 -6.05
N ALA A 43 4.55 4.07 -6.85
CA ALA A 43 3.66 5.10 -6.34
C ALA A 43 2.56 4.53 -5.43
N VAL A 44 1.97 3.36 -5.80
CA VAL A 44 1.00 2.64 -4.96
C VAL A 44 1.62 2.22 -3.63
N LEU A 45 2.85 1.69 -3.67
CA LEU A 45 3.56 1.25 -2.47
C LEU A 45 3.84 2.40 -1.50
N ILE A 46 4.35 3.53 -2.00
CA ILE A 46 4.64 4.72 -1.18
C ILE A 46 3.35 5.26 -0.56
N PHE A 47 2.29 5.38 -1.35
CA PHE A 47 1.00 5.87 -0.87
C PHE A 47 0.40 4.97 0.21
N TRP A 48 0.47 3.64 0.04
CA TRP A 48 0.07 2.68 1.07
C TRP A 48 0.85 2.87 2.37
N HIS A 49 2.17 3.06 2.28
CA HIS A 49 3.04 3.21 3.45
C HIS A 49 2.72 4.48 4.25
N GLU A 50 2.50 5.60 3.56
CA GLU A 50 2.09 6.86 4.20
C GLU A 50 0.74 6.71 4.91
N LEU A 51 -0.25 6.07 4.26
CA LEU A 51 -1.54 5.81 4.86
C LEU A 51 -1.45 4.87 6.06
N ALA A 52 -0.58 3.87 6.02
CA ALA A 52 -0.38 2.93 7.11
C ALA A 52 0.21 3.62 8.37
N ILE A 53 1.21 4.49 8.18
CA ILE A 53 1.86 5.20 9.29
C ILE A 53 0.92 6.23 9.93
N ASN A 54 0.18 6.96 9.12
CA ASN A 54 -0.67 8.06 9.58
C ASN A 54 -2.06 7.60 10.02
N GLY A 55 -2.62 6.58 9.35
CA GLY A 55 -3.99 6.11 9.56
C GLY A 55 -4.13 5.04 10.64
N TYR A 56 -3.06 4.33 10.99
CA TYR A 56 -3.13 3.25 12.00
C TYR A 56 -2.63 3.74 13.37
N ALA A 57 -3.45 4.53 14.06
CA ALA A 57 -3.12 5.09 15.38
C ALA A 57 -3.46 4.17 16.57
N SER A 58 -4.17 3.06 16.36
CA SER A 58 -4.75 2.23 17.42
C SER A 58 -3.78 1.20 18.05
N MET A 59 -2.57 1.07 17.52
CA MET A 59 -1.61 0.02 17.92
C MET A 59 -0.33 0.62 18.49
N ASN A 60 0.33 -0.09 19.43
CA ASN A 60 1.62 0.33 19.99
C ASN A 60 2.60 0.65 18.85
N ALA A 61 3.20 1.84 18.89
CA ALA A 61 4.05 2.39 17.84
C ALA A 61 5.14 1.42 17.35
N ILE A 62 5.74 0.63 18.27
CA ILE A 62 6.80 -0.34 17.94
C ILE A 62 6.24 -1.50 17.11
N LYS A 63 5.18 -2.17 17.60
CA LYS A 63 4.54 -3.29 16.89
C LYS A 63 3.93 -2.88 15.56
N ARG A 64 3.43 -1.65 15.49
CA ARG A 64 2.91 -1.05 14.26
C ARG A 64 4.02 -0.91 13.22
N GLN A 65 5.17 -0.37 13.60
CA GLN A 65 6.28 -0.18 12.68
C GLN A 65 6.79 -1.52 12.15
N GLU A 66 6.98 -2.52 13.02
CA GLU A 66 7.39 -3.87 12.62
C GLU A 66 6.44 -4.51 11.60
N LEU A 67 5.12 -4.36 11.81
CA LEU A 67 4.11 -4.86 10.88
C LEU A 67 4.16 -4.14 9.53
N ILE A 68 4.21 -2.80 9.55
CA ILE A 68 4.28 -1.98 8.34
C ILE A 68 5.56 -2.28 7.56
N ASP A 69 6.70 -2.41 8.24
CA ASP A 69 7.98 -2.73 7.61
C ASP A 69 7.92 -4.11 6.95
N ALA A 70 7.37 -5.12 7.63
CA ALA A 70 7.23 -6.46 7.09
C ALA A 70 6.30 -6.49 5.85
N ASP A 71 5.16 -5.81 5.91
CA ASP A 71 4.25 -5.70 4.77
C ASP A 71 4.83 -4.85 3.63
N PHE A 72 5.60 -3.80 3.94
CA PHE A 72 6.32 -3.01 2.95
C PHE A 72 7.31 -3.88 2.17
N GLN A 73 8.08 -4.71 2.87
CA GLN A 73 8.99 -5.67 2.21
C GLN A 73 8.23 -6.66 1.34
N ARG A 74 7.10 -7.21 1.84
CA ARG A 74 6.27 -8.13 1.06
C ARG A 74 5.73 -7.48 -0.22
N LEU A 75 5.20 -6.26 -0.12
CA LEU A 75 4.65 -5.53 -1.25
C LEU A 75 5.74 -5.11 -2.24
N ARG A 76 6.90 -4.67 -1.74
CA ARG A 76 8.05 -4.31 -2.57
C ARG A 76 8.59 -5.49 -3.37
N ASN A 77 8.58 -6.69 -2.81
CA ASN A 77 8.99 -7.89 -3.54
C ASN A 77 8.00 -8.30 -4.65
N GLY A 78 6.81 -7.69 -4.67
CA GLY A 78 5.83 -7.83 -5.76
C GLY A 78 5.94 -6.74 -6.83
N VAL A 79 6.88 -5.79 -6.68
CA VAL A 79 7.24 -4.75 -7.66
C VAL A 79 8.50 -5.17 -8.42
#